data_AF-A0A0C2WTR8-F1
#
_entry.id   AF-A0A0C2WTR8-F1
#
_cell.length_a   1.000
_cell.length_b   1.000
_cell.length_c   1.000
_cell.angle_alpha   90.00
_cell.angle_beta   90.00
_cell.angle_gamma   90.00
#
_symmetry.space_group_name_H-M   'P 1'
#
loop_
_entity.id
_entity.type
_entity.pdbx_description
1 polymer ?
#
loop_
_entity_poly.entity_id
_entity_poly.type
_entity_poly.pdbx_seq_one_letter_code
_entity_poly.pdbx_strand_id
1 'polypeptide(L)'
;MFNLFSWGTKRQTTPLTDERPAKRSTLETVPNDLDDATHARLDKRVLDICEEPVESSSAVTLLLNTIVQHSEGRLDQKYRRIANAKALIKEHPELVDKLKEAWNDSSFKQIRNSKILRTSQSFQIEQSRQAATFSSDDSESESSRDQ
;
A
#
# COMPACT_ATOMS: atom_id res chain seq x y z
N MET A 1 -29.51 -55.23 19.37
CA MET A 1 -30.00 -53.96 19.95
C MET A 1 -28.79 -53.06 20.12
N PHE A 2 -28.84 -51.89 19.48
CA PHE A 2 -27.78 -50.88 19.49
C PHE A 2 -28.00 -49.83 20.58
N ASN A 3 -26.90 -49.11 20.88
CA ASN A 3 -26.73 -47.89 21.68
C ASN A 3 -26.33 -48.14 23.15
N LEU A 4 -25.38 -47.43 23.79
CA LEU A 4 -25.09 -45.98 23.72
C LEU A 4 -23.72 -45.64 24.40
N PHE A 5 -22.92 -44.75 23.77
CA PHE A 5 -22.01 -43.69 24.30
C PHE A 5 -20.96 -43.98 25.42
N SER A 6 -19.70 -43.60 25.18
CA SER A 6 -19.24 -42.24 25.55
C SER A 6 -17.86 -41.88 24.97
N TRP A 7 -17.76 -40.59 24.66
CA TRP A 7 -16.66 -39.84 24.09
C TRP A 7 -15.40 -39.80 24.97
N GLY A 8 -14.22 -39.80 24.33
CA GLY A 8 -13.08 -39.07 24.85
C GLY A 8 -11.73 -39.76 24.69
N THR A 9 -11.02 -39.44 23.61
CA THR A 9 -9.59 -39.05 23.68
C THR A 9 -9.20 -38.32 22.41
N LYS A 10 -8.67 -37.12 22.63
CA LYS A 10 -8.21 -36.13 21.66
C LYS A 10 -7.20 -36.75 20.69
N ARG A 11 -7.50 -36.73 19.39
CA ARG A 11 -6.47 -36.89 18.37
C ARG A 11 -5.66 -35.59 18.34
N GLN A 12 -4.45 -35.63 18.88
CA GLN A 12 -3.40 -34.72 18.46
C GLN A 12 -3.09 -35.06 17.00
N THR A 13 -3.58 -34.22 16.10
CA THR A 13 -3.03 -34.10 14.76
C THR A 13 -2.64 -32.65 14.64
N THR A 14 -1.37 -32.38 14.91
CA THR A 14 -0.71 -31.16 14.45
C THR A 14 -0.73 -31.20 12.92
N PRO A 15 -1.47 -30.33 12.21
CA PRO A 15 -1.07 -30.00 10.87
C PRO A 15 0.27 -29.28 11.00
N LEU A 16 1.27 -29.84 10.34
CA LEU A 16 2.57 -29.23 10.12
C LEU A 16 2.30 -27.85 9.52
N THR A 17 2.39 -26.79 10.33
CA THR A 17 2.45 -25.42 9.80
C THR A 17 3.80 -25.31 9.12
N ASP A 18 3.86 -25.74 7.87
CA ASP A 18 4.85 -25.28 6.92
C ASP A 18 4.53 -23.79 6.71
N GLU A 19 4.95 -22.96 7.68
CA GLU A 19 5.19 -21.54 7.49
C GLU A 19 6.32 -21.45 6.47
N ARG A 20 6.04 -21.80 5.22
CA ARG A 20 6.78 -21.28 4.09
C ARG A 20 6.43 -19.81 4.11
N PRO A 21 7.34 -18.89 4.47
CA PRO A 21 7.04 -17.48 4.29
C PRO A 21 6.88 -17.34 2.79
N ALA A 22 5.62 -17.25 2.32
CA ALA A 22 5.33 -16.61 1.08
C ALA A 22 6.08 -15.31 1.19
N LYS A 23 7.13 -15.17 0.36
CA LYS A 23 7.90 -13.94 0.26
C LYS A 23 6.90 -12.90 -0.23
N ARG A 24 6.13 -12.34 0.70
CA ARG A 24 5.31 -11.16 0.50
C ARG A 24 6.35 -10.10 0.24
N SER A 25 6.61 -9.85 -1.04
CA SER A 25 7.33 -8.67 -1.50
C SER A 25 6.56 -7.48 -0.95
N THR A 26 6.94 -7.07 0.25
CA THR A 26 6.23 -6.07 1.04
C THR A 26 6.76 -4.76 0.53
N LEU A 27 6.18 -4.28 -0.58
CA LEU A 27 6.41 -2.93 -1.04
C LEU A 27 6.12 -2.00 0.14
N GLU A 28 7.10 -1.21 0.53
CA GLU A 28 6.93 -0.29 1.63
C GLU A 28 5.80 0.69 1.32
N THR A 29 4.90 0.90 2.29
CA THR A 29 3.77 1.81 2.17
C THR A 29 3.96 3.07 3.02
N VAL A 30 3.45 4.19 2.54
CA VAL A 30 3.41 5.50 3.22
C VAL A 30 2.12 5.59 4.06
N PRO A 31 2.09 6.37 5.16
CA PRO A 31 0.86 6.61 5.92
C PRO A 31 -0.31 7.03 5.05
N ASN A 32 -1.49 6.46 5.35
CA ASN A 32 -2.70 6.69 4.59
C ASN A 32 -3.22 8.11 4.82
N ASP A 33 -3.19 8.90 3.77
CA ASP A 33 -3.50 10.34 3.73
C ASP A 33 -4.83 10.62 3.01
N LEU A 34 -5.65 9.59 2.78
CA LEU A 34 -7.03 9.64 2.30
C LEU A 34 -7.92 8.76 3.17
N ASP A 35 -9.18 9.17 3.36
CA ASP A 35 -10.19 8.34 3.98
C ASP A 35 -10.63 7.19 3.02
N ASP A 36 -11.25 6.17 3.60
CA ASP A 36 -11.68 5.00 2.84
C ASP A 36 -12.75 5.34 1.80
N ALA A 37 -13.59 6.35 2.07
CA ALA A 37 -14.59 6.84 1.13
C ALA A 37 -13.96 7.45 -0.12
N THR A 38 -12.89 8.23 0.02
CA THR A 38 -12.17 8.78 -1.14
C THR A 38 -11.46 7.67 -1.91
N HIS A 39 -10.82 6.70 -1.22
CA HIS A 39 -10.22 5.55 -1.91
C HIS A 39 -11.24 4.79 -2.74
N ALA A 40 -12.42 4.48 -2.18
CA ALA A 40 -13.49 3.78 -2.89
C ALA A 40 -13.99 4.57 -4.11
N ARG A 41 -14.12 5.91 -3.99
CA ARG A 41 -14.50 6.77 -5.12
C ARG A 41 -13.47 6.72 -6.25
N LEU A 42 -12.18 6.74 -5.92
CA LEU A 42 -11.10 6.66 -6.89
C LEU A 42 -10.98 5.26 -7.50
N ASP A 43 -11.16 4.21 -6.69
CA ASP A 43 -11.16 2.81 -7.12
C ASP A 43 -12.27 2.57 -8.14
N LYS A 44 -13.49 3.01 -7.84
CA LYS A 44 -14.62 2.94 -8.76
C LYS A 44 -14.31 3.61 -10.10
N ARG A 45 -13.68 4.79 -10.08
CA ARG A 45 -13.32 5.50 -11.31
C ARG A 45 -12.29 4.77 -12.16
N VAL A 46 -11.34 4.07 -11.53
CA VAL A 46 -10.35 3.25 -12.24
C VAL A 46 -11.03 2.02 -12.85
N LEU A 47 -11.93 1.36 -12.11
CA LEU A 47 -12.69 0.20 -12.58
C LEU A 47 -13.68 0.56 -13.71
N ASP A 48 -14.27 1.76 -13.68
CA ASP A 48 -15.16 2.23 -14.75
C ASP A 48 -14.39 2.49 -16.07
N ILE A 49 -13.07 2.68 -16.02
CA ILE A 49 -12.22 2.99 -17.18
C ILE A 49 -11.50 1.74 -17.70
N CYS A 50 -11.05 0.88 -16.80
CA CYS A 50 -10.47 -0.40 -17.15
C CYS A 50 -11.60 -1.44 -17.19
N GLU A 51 -12.05 -1.86 -18.37
CA GLU A 51 -13.04 -2.94 -18.48
C GLU A 51 -12.39 -4.33 -18.53
N GLU A 52 -11.10 -4.40 -18.87
CA GLU A 52 -10.42 -5.67 -19.13
C GLU A 52 -9.65 -6.21 -17.92
N PRO A 53 -9.69 -7.55 -17.70
CA PRO A 53 -8.91 -8.20 -16.68
C PRO A 53 -7.40 -8.07 -16.94
N VAL A 54 -6.64 -7.95 -15.85
CA VAL A 54 -5.21 -7.64 -15.84
C VAL A 54 -4.37 -8.92 -16.07
N GLU A 55 -4.56 -9.55 -17.22
CA GLU A 55 -3.90 -10.80 -17.60
C GLU A 55 -2.55 -10.55 -18.29
N SER A 56 -2.46 -9.46 -19.06
CA SER A 56 -1.29 -9.11 -19.88
C SER A 56 -0.43 -8.02 -19.24
N SER A 57 0.89 -8.03 -19.50
CA SER A 57 1.80 -6.97 -19.02
C SER A 57 1.44 -5.58 -19.56
N SER A 58 0.83 -5.51 -20.75
CA SER A 58 0.25 -4.29 -21.32
C SER A 58 -0.94 -3.79 -20.50
N ALA A 59 -1.86 -4.68 -20.11
CA ALA A 59 -3.00 -4.32 -19.25
C ALA A 59 -2.53 -3.83 -17.88
N VAL A 60 -1.51 -4.47 -17.28
CA VAL A 60 -0.91 -4.02 -16.01
C VAL A 60 -0.34 -2.60 -16.14
N THR A 61 0.34 -2.32 -17.27
CA THR A 61 0.93 -1.00 -17.53
C THR A 61 -0.15 0.07 -17.70
N LEU A 62 -1.23 -0.26 -18.41
CA LEU A 62 -2.38 0.63 -18.57
C LEU A 62 -3.11 0.85 -17.24
N LEU A 63 -3.33 -0.19 -16.45
CA LEU A 63 -3.94 -0.07 -15.13
C LEU A 63 -3.13 0.87 -14.23
N LEU A 64 -1.81 0.67 -14.16
CA LEU A 64 -0.93 1.56 -13.39
C LEU A 64 -1.04 3.01 -13.88
N ASN A 65 -1.08 3.21 -15.19
CA ASN A 65 -1.24 4.52 -15.81
C ASN A 65 -2.54 5.20 -15.39
N THR A 66 -3.66 4.47 -15.47
CA THR A 66 -5.00 4.91 -15.09
C THR A 66 -5.04 5.26 -13.60
N ILE A 67 -4.49 4.39 -12.74
CA ILE A 67 -4.40 4.66 -11.29
C ILE A 67 -3.64 5.97 -11.04
N VAL A 68 -2.47 6.15 -11.67
CA VAL A 68 -1.68 7.39 -11.52
C VAL A 68 -2.44 8.63 -11.99
N GLN A 69 -3.11 8.54 -13.14
CA GLN A 69 -3.89 9.64 -13.70
C GLN A 69 -5.07 10.06 -12.81
N HIS A 70 -5.70 9.10 -12.14
CA HIS A 70 -6.87 9.34 -11.30
C HIS A 70 -6.56 9.50 -9.80
N SER A 71 -5.30 9.39 -9.39
CA SER A 71 -4.89 9.54 -7.98
C SER A 71 -4.63 11.00 -7.55
N GLU A 72 -5.31 11.96 -8.18
CA GLU A 72 -5.32 13.40 -7.80
C GLU A 72 -3.91 14.00 -7.57
N GLY A 73 -2.90 13.56 -8.33
CA GLY A 73 -1.52 14.08 -8.26
C GLY A 73 -0.67 13.54 -7.10
N ARG A 74 -1.17 12.56 -6.34
CA ARG A 74 -0.44 11.92 -5.23
C ARG A 74 0.65 10.96 -5.68
N LEU A 75 0.46 10.38 -6.85
CA LEU A 75 1.44 9.52 -7.50
C LEU A 75 2.28 10.33 -8.48
N ASP A 76 3.52 9.90 -8.69
CA ASP A 76 4.45 10.55 -9.58
C ASP A 76 3.90 10.54 -11.01
N GLN A 77 3.59 11.75 -11.50
CA GLN A 77 2.99 11.94 -12.82
C GLN A 77 3.88 11.43 -13.95
N LYS A 78 5.17 11.18 -13.73
CA LYS A 78 6.04 10.55 -14.74
C LYS A 78 5.49 9.20 -15.18
N TYR A 79 4.81 8.47 -14.30
CA TYR A 79 4.20 7.16 -14.59
C TYR A 79 2.88 7.27 -15.39
N ARG A 80 2.37 8.49 -15.63
CA ARG A 80 1.35 8.75 -16.66
C ARG A 80 1.89 8.51 -18.07
N ARG A 81 3.21 8.41 -18.26
CA ARG A 81 3.78 7.95 -19.53
C ARG A 81 3.92 6.44 -19.51
N ILE A 82 3.32 5.76 -20.49
CA ILE A 82 3.36 4.28 -20.63
C ILE A 82 4.80 3.77 -20.61
N ALA A 83 5.75 4.47 -21.25
CA ALA A 83 7.16 4.08 -21.26
C ALA A 83 7.77 4.02 -19.85
N ASN A 84 7.47 5.01 -18.99
CA ASN A 84 7.96 5.08 -17.62
C ASN A 84 7.27 4.07 -16.71
N ALA A 85 5.95 3.88 -16.88
CA ALA A 85 5.21 2.84 -16.17
C ALA A 85 5.73 1.43 -16.52
N LYS A 86 6.02 1.19 -17.79
CA LYS A 86 6.61 -0.07 -18.28
C LYS A 86 8.02 -0.29 -17.71
N ALA A 87 8.84 0.75 -17.66
CA ALA A 87 10.16 0.69 -17.04
C ALA A 87 10.05 0.32 -15.55
N LEU A 88 9.15 0.98 -14.81
CA LEU A 88 8.91 0.69 -13.41
C LEU A 88 8.46 -0.76 -13.17
N ILE A 89 7.51 -1.26 -13.97
CA ILE A 89 7.05 -2.64 -13.89
C ILE A 89 8.18 -3.64 -14.18
N LYS A 90 9.10 -3.29 -15.09
CA LYS A 90 10.27 -4.12 -15.39
C LYS A 90 11.29 -4.12 -14.25
N GLU A 91 11.46 -2.98 -13.58
CA GLU A 91 12.35 -2.83 -12.42
C GLU A 91 11.77 -3.51 -11.16
N HIS A 92 10.45 -3.50 -11.01
CA HIS A 92 9.71 -4.01 -9.86
C HIS A 92 8.64 -5.02 -10.29
N PRO A 93 9.02 -6.27 -10.62
CA PRO A 93 8.05 -7.30 -11.00
C PRO A 93 7.03 -7.58 -9.89
N GLU A 94 7.38 -7.38 -8.62
CA GLU A 94 6.46 -7.49 -7.48
C GLU A 94 5.29 -6.50 -7.54
N LEU A 95 5.43 -5.39 -8.25
CA LEU A 95 4.35 -4.43 -8.48
C LEU A 95 3.26 -5.03 -9.37
N VAL A 96 3.62 -5.96 -10.27
CA VAL A 96 2.66 -6.67 -11.13
C VAL A 96 1.72 -7.52 -10.29
N ASP A 97 2.28 -8.30 -9.37
CA ASP A 97 1.49 -9.17 -8.49
C ASP A 97 0.57 -8.33 -7.61
N LYS A 98 1.07 -7.19 -7.09
CA LYS A 98 0.28 -6.25 -6.30
C LYS A 98 -0.83 -5.56 -7.10
N LEU A 99 -0.58 -5.21 -8.35
CA LEU A 99 -1.60 -4.63 -9.23
C LEU A 99 -2.69 -5.64 -9.57
N LYS A 100 -2.33 -6.91 -9.77
CA LYS A 100 -3.29 -8.00 -9.97
C LYS A 100 -4.11 -8.31 -8.72
N GLU A 101 -3.47 -8.33 -7.55
CA GLU A 101 -4.16 -8.48 -6.26
C GLU A 101 -5.15 -7.33 -6.05
N ALA A 102 -4.69 -6.08 -6.22
CA ALA A 102 -5.53 -4.88 -6.11
C ALA A 102 -6.71 -4.87 -7.09
N TRP A 103 -6.49 -5.38 -8.31
CA TRP A 103 -7.55 -5.55 -9.31
C TRP A 103 -8.62 -6.53 -8.85
N ASN A 104 -8.21 -7.71 -8.36
CA ASN A 104 -9.13 -8.73 -7.86
C ASN A 104 -9.90 -8.25 -6.63
N ASP A 105 -9.24 -7.50 -5.75
CA ASP A 105 -9.86 -6.90 -4.56
C ASP A 105 -10.68 -5.65 -4.89
N SER A 106 -10.69 -5.20 -6.15
CA SER A 106 -11.32 -3.95 -6.59
C SER A 106 -10.89 -2.74 -5.76
N SER A 107 -9.67 -2.78 -5.20
CA SER A 107 -9.13 -1.70 -4.37
C SER A 107 -7.66 -1.42 -4.65
N PHE A 108 -7.37 -0.20 -5.05
CA PHE A 108 -6.02 0.27 -5.37
C PHE A 108 -5.40 1.08 -4.23
N LYS A 109 -5.97 1.02 -3.02
CA LYS A 109 -5.47 1.72 -1.84
C LYS A 109 -4.00 1.41 -1.54
N GLN A 110 -3.61 0.13 -1.59
CA GLN A 110 -2.22 -0.27 -1.36
C GLN A 110 -1.27 0.29 -2.43
N ILE A 111 -1.72 0.31 -3.69
CA ILE A 111 -0.95 0.88 -4.80
C ILE A 111 -0.75 2.38 -4.60
N ARG A 112 -1.80 3.13 -4.22
CA ARG A 112 -1.70 4.57 -3.94
C ARG A 112 -0.79 4.91 -2.77
N ASN A 113 -0.69 4.01 -1.81
CA ASN A 113 0.16 4.16 -0.65
C ASN A 113 1.58 3.60 -0.87
N SER A 114 1.89 3.07 -2.05
CA SER A 114 3.20 2.49 -2.32
C SER A 114 4.29 3.57 -2.45
N LYS A 115 5.38 3.41 -1.70
CA LYS A 115 6.52 4.35 -1.67
C LYS A 115 7.15 4.56 -3.05
N ILE A 116 7.24 3.51 -3.86
CA ILE A 116 7.87 3.56 -5.19
C ILE A 116 7.08 4.39 -6.21
N LEU A 117 5.80 4.64 -5.94
CA LEU A 117 4.93 5.43 -6.81
C LEU A 117 4.75 6.88 -6.35
N ARG A 118 5.21 7.24 -5.15
CA ARG A 118 5.11 8.61 -4.65
C ARG A 118 6.21 9.49 -5.20
N THR A 119 5.92 10.77 -5.40
CA THR A 119 6.92 11.77 -5.76
C THR A 119 7.93 11.90 -4.62
N SER A 120 9.24 11.93 -4.93
CA SER A 120 10.30 12.10 -3.93
C SER A 120 10.11 13.36 -3.05
N GLN A 121 9.32 14.32 -3.52
CA GLN A 121 8.95 15.54 -2.81
C GLN A 121 8.06 15.27 -1.58
N SER A 122 7.18 14.28 -1.65
CA SER A 122 6.31 13.89 -0.51
C SER A 122 7.10 13.26 0.65
N PHE A 123 8.25 12.64 0.39
CA PHE A 123 9.16 12.16 1.45
C PHE A 123 9.92 13.27 2.17
N GLN A 124 10.29 14.34 1.45
CA GLN A 124 11.02 15.46 2.06
C GLN A 124 10.13 16.29 2.98
N ILE A 125 8.86 16.51 2.60
CA ILE A 125 7.90 17.26 3.42
C ILE A 125 7.62 16.52 4.74
N GLU A 126 7.55 15.18 4.72
CA GLU A 126 7.31 14.35 5.91
C GLU A 126 8.52 14.34 6.87
N GLN A 127 9.75 14.22 6.35
CA GLN A 127 10.98 14.27 7.17
C GLN A 127 11.19 15.63 7.84
N SER A 128 10.91 16.73 7.14
CA SER A 128 11.02 18.08 7.71
C SER A 128 9.98 18.33 8.82
N ARG A 129 8.80 17.70 8.77
CA ARG A 129 7.77 17.82 9.81
C ARG A 129 8.11 17.04 11.08
N GLN A 130 8.70 15.85 10.94
CA GLN A 130 9.12 15.06 12.10
C GLN A 130 10.28 15.73 12.85
N ALA A 131 11.23 16.35 12.13
CA ALA A 131 12.34 17.08 12.75
C ALA A 131 11.91 18.33 13.54
N ALA A 132 10.78 18.95 13.19
CA ALA A 132 10.30 20.17 13.86
C ALA A 132 9.59 19.92 15.20
N THR A 133 9.23 18.67 15.53
CA THR A 133 8.52 18.33 16.78
C THR A 133 9.43 17.96 17.94
N PHE A 134 10.76 17.88 17.72
CA PHE A 134 11.74 17.50 18.75
C PHE A 134 12.61 18.67 19.26
N SER A 135 12.27 19.91 18.91
CA SER A 135 13.09 21.10 19.23
C SER A 135 12.33 22.19 20.00
N SER A 136 11.32 21.81 20.79
CA SER A 136 10.65 22.74 21.68
C SER A 136 10.27 22.04 22.97
N ASP A 137 11.28 21.62 23.73
CA ASP A 137 11.10 21.33 25.14
C ASP A 137 12.36 21.79 25.89
N ASP A 138 12.12 22.63 26.90
CA ASP A 138 12.96 22.93 28.05
C ASP A 138 14.17 23.87 27.90
N SER A 139 13.92 25.16 28.15
CA SER A 139 14.75 25.98 29.06
C SER A 139 13.98 27.25 29.41
N GLU A 140 12.90 27.11 30.18
CA GLU A 140 12.52 28.16 31.13
C GLU A 140 13.61 28.20 32.19
N SER A 141 14.30 29.33 32.29
CA SER A 141 15.07 29.67 33.48
C SER A 141 14.90 31.15 33.74
N GLU A 142 13.78 31.48 34.41
CA GLU A 142 13.72 32.63 35.28
C GLU A 142 14.85 32.52 36.32
N SER A 143 15.73 33.51 36.38
CA SER A 143 16.33 33.88 37.67
C SER A 143 16.77 35.33 37.65
N SER A 144 15.83 36.18 38.06
CA SER A 144 16.00 37.35 38.89
C SER A 144 17.44 37.76 39.22
N ARG A 145 17.78 39.01 38.90
CA ARG A 145 18.60 39.85 39.78
C ARG A 145 18.28 41.33 39.56
N ASP A 146 17.39 41.81 40.43
CA ASP A 146 17.39 43.17 40.93
C ASP A 146 18.70 43.45 41.70
N GLN A 147 19.03 44.76 41.75
CA GLN A 147 20.08 45.48 42.48
C GLN A 147 21.39 45.76 41.74
#